data_AF-A0A5A7MVP2-F1
#
_entry.id   AF-A0A5A7MVP2-F1
#
_cell.length_a   1.000
_cell.length_b   1.000
_cell.length_c   1.000
_cell.angle_alpha   90.00
_cell.angle_beta   90.00
_cell.angle_gamma   90.00
#
_symmetry.space_group_name_H-M   'P 1'
#
loop_
_entity.id
_entity.type
_entity.pdbx_description
1 polymer ?
#
loop_
_entity_poly.entity_id
_entity_poly.type
_entity_poly.pdbx_seq_one_letter_code
_entity_poly.pdbx_strand_id
1 'polypeptide(L)'
;MTASKQRRRASQSGIALILVLWVLTLLSLIVGSFLFMTRGETRTVIARQDAAKAQALADGGVYWAIAQLLTPVFNEDGVVFALPVDGRRVSRTLASGQMVLTIQDVGGLIDVNAADDILLRSLFLSLGRDPEEAAQLADRLIDFRDLDDRPQPRGAERADYRALGLPYGPRNAPLLLASEISQIPGFDRDFVTRATNYLTAYSGSRAVDPTVAPVEILNSIPGLSKVDAEQFIASRRGSSRSLPHEATNPYLTGSPSSTFRITVNASTARGSWFQRIAVVQISGGADRFQIRHWEQGRITE
;
A
#
# COMPACT_ATOMS: atom_id res chain seq x y z
N MET A 1 92.72 4.07 57.49
CA MET A 1 91.84 5.12 56.94
C MET A 1 91.77 4.96 55.43
N THR A 2 90.70 4.39 54.90
CA THR A 2 90.42 4.35 53.46
C THR A 2 88.91 4.54 53.30
N ALA A 3 88.54 5.73 52.84
CA ALA A 3 87.15 6.18 52.72
C ALA A 3 86.49 5.53 51.50
N SER A 4 85.36 4.85 51.72
CA SER A 4 84.51 4.29 50.67
C SER A 4 83.72 5.40 49.99
N LYS A 5 84.03 5.67 48.72
CA LYS A 5 83.31 6.65 47.90
C LYS A 5 82.08 5.97 47.29
N GLN A 6 80.92 6.07 47.96
CA GLN A 6 79.64 5.63 47.42
C GLN A 6 79.25 6.46 46.19
N ARG A 7 79.31 5.85 44.99
CA ARG A 7 78.69 6.39 43.77
C ARG A 7 77.17 6.28 43.89
N ARG A 8 76.48 7.41 44.04
CA ARG A 8 75.02 7.51 43.85
C ARG A 8 74.69 7.18 42.38
N ARG A 9 74.05 6.02 42.14
CA ARG A 9 73.37 5.72 40.88
C ARG A 9 72.19 6.68 40.74
N ALA A 10 72.17 7.49 39.69
CA ALA A 10 71.03 8.32 39.34
C ALA A 10 69.85 7.39 38.98
N SER A 11 68.77 7.47 39.76
CA SER A 11 67.53 6.73 39.52
C SER A 11 66.72 7.41 38.42
N GLN A 12 66.93 6.99 37.16
CA GLN A 12 65.96 7.23 36.09
C GLN A 12 64.98 6.06 36.05
N SER A 13 63.86 6.15 36.77
CA SER A 13 62.84 5.08 36.78
C SER A 13 61.38 5.55 36.82
N GLY A 14 61.10 6.85 36.68
CA GLY A 14 59.71 7.37 36.73
C GLY A 14 59.03 7.56 35.36
N ILE A 15 59.79 7.92 34.33
CA ILE A 15 59.24 8.33 33.02
C ILE A 15 58.76 7.12 32.19
N ALA A 16 59.42 5.98 32.31
CA ALA A 16 59.08 4.77 31.56
C ALA A 16 57.65 4.28 31.87
N LEU A 17 57.24 4.29 33.15
CA LEU A 17 55.89 3.88 33.55
C LEU A 17 54.82 4.83 32.97
N ILE A 18 55.07 6.15 33.00
CA ILE A 18 54.17 7.16 32.44
C ILE A 18 54.01 6.95 30.93
N LEU A 19 55.10 6.68 30.21
CA LEU A 19 55.07 6.42 28.77
C LEU A 19 54.29 5.15 28.45
N VAL A 20 54.48 4.07 29.24
CA VAL A 20 53.70 2.83 29.09
C VAL A 20 52.21 3.07 29.34
N LEU A 21 51.85 3.83 30.39
CA LEU A 21 50.45 4.17 30.66
C LEU A 21 49.83 5.02 29.53
N TRP A 22 50.59 5.93 28.94
CA TRP A 22 50.14 6.71 27.78
C TRP A 22 49.95 5.84 26.53
N VAL A 23 50.86 4.90 26.26
CA VAL A 23 50.70 3.95 25.15
C VAL A 23 49.49 3.04 25.38
N LEU A 24 49.30 2.53 26.60
CA LEU A 24 48.16 1.70 26.96
C LEU A 24 46.83 2.45 26.84
N THR A 25 46.77 3.71 27.31
CA THR A 25 45.56 4.54 27.19
C THR A 25 45.23 4.85 25.73
N LEU A 26 46.22 5.22 24.91
CA LEU A 26 46.02 5.43 23.47
C LEU A 26 45.54 4.14 22.78
N LEU A 27 46.17 3.00 23.11
CA LEU A 27 45.77 1.71 22.57
C LEU A 27 44.34 1.33 22.98
N SER A 28 43.96 1.56 24.25
CA SER A 28 42.60 1.33 24.73
C SER A 28 41.57 2.22 24.03
N LEU A 29 41.89 3.48 23.74
CA LEU A 29 41.00 4.38 22.99
C LEU A 29 40.79 3.88 21.55
N ILE A 30 41.86 3.44 20.87
CA ILE A 30 41.77 2.89 19.50
C ILE A 30 40.91 1.62 19.49
N VAL A 31 41.18 0.68 20.40
CA VAL A 31 40.40 -0.57 20.50
C VAL A 31 38.94 -0.28 20.85
N GLY A 32 38.68 0.64 21.79
CA GLY A 32 37.33 1.05 22.16
C GLY A 32 36.55 1.66 21.00
N SER A 33 37.19 2.55 20.23
CA SER A 33 36.61 3.17 19.03
C SER A 33 36.29 2.14 17.95
N PHE A 34 37.22 1.23 17.66
CA PHE A 34 37.01 0.15 16.71
C PHE A 34 35.84 -0.76 17.10
N LEU A 35 35.76 -1.17 18.38
CA LEU A 35 34.65 -2.00 18.87
C LEU A 35 33.29 -1.30 18.78
N PHE A 36 33.25 0.01 19.03
CA PHE A 36 32.03 0.80 18.89
C PHE A 36 31.56 0.85 17.43
N MET A 37 32.49 1.11 16.50
CA MET A 37 32.21 1.16 15.07
C MET A 37 31.71 -0.19 14.53
N THR A 38 32.41 -1.29 14.82
CA THR A 38 32.06 -2.64 14.37
C THR A 38 30.69 -3.10 14.89
N ARG A 39 30.32 -2.72 16.13
CA ARG A 39 28.98 -3.02 16.69
C ARG A 39 27.87 -2.26 15.95
N GLY A 40 28.13 -1.02 15.53
CA GLY A 40 27.21 -0.24 14.71
C GLY A 40 26.98 -0.90 13.35
N GLU A 41 28.04 -1.22 12.63
CA GLU A 41 27.98 -1.85 11.31
C GLU A 41 27.27 -3.20 11.34
N THR A 42 27.56 -4.04 12.34
CA THR A 42 26.92 -5.36 12.48
C THR A 42 25.40 -5.23 12.66
N ARG A 43 24.94 -4.26 13.46
CA ARG A 43 23.50 -4.00 13.65
C ARG A 43 22.83 -3.56 12.36
N THR A 44 23.48 -2.67 11.59
CA THR A 44 22.95 -2.21 10.30
C THR A 44 22.88 -3.34 9.28
N VAL A 45 23.90 -4.20 9.21
CA VAL A 45 23.89 -5.36 8.30
C VAL A 45 22.76 -6.33 8.65
N ILE A 46 22.58 -6.64 9.94
CA ILE A 46 21.50 -7.49 10.41
C ILE A 46 20.12 -6.90 10.08
N ALA A 47 19.91 -5.61 10.33
CA ALA A 47 18.65 -4.93 10.02
C ALA A 47 18.34 -4.95 8.52
N ARG A 48 19.34 -4.70 7.66
CA ARG A 48 19.19 -4.78 6.20
C ARG A 48 18.83 -6.19 5.73
N GLN A 49 19.50 -7.20 6.28
CA GLN A 49 19.19 -8.60 5.96
C GLN A 49 17.76 -8.96 6.37
N ASP A 50 17.31 -8.47 7.53
CA ASP A 50 15.97 -8.74 8.04
C ASP A 50 14.87 -8.01 7.24
N ALA A 51 15.11 -6.76 6.84
CA ALA A 51 14.24 -6.04 5.92
C ALA A 51 14.14 -6.73 4.54
N ALA A 52 15.26 -7.23 4.01
CA ALA A 52 15.27 -7.99 2.76
C ALA A 52 14.46 -9.30 2.87
N LYS A 53 14.48 -9.97 4.03
CA LYS A 53 13.63 -11.14 4.29
C LYS A 53 12.14 -10.77 4.32
N ALA A 54 11.77 -9.67 4.97
CA ALA A 54 10.40 -9.18 4.99
C ALA A 54 9.90 -8.87 3.56
N GLN A 55 10.73 -8.20 2.76
CA GLN A 55 10.43 -7.91 1.36
C GLN A 55 10.25 -9.19 0.54
N ALA A 56 11.18 -10.13 0.62
CA ALA A 56 11.08 -11.39 -0.12
C ALA A 56 9.84 -12.21 0.28
N LEU A 57 9.45 -12.15 1.56
CA LEU A 57 8.22 -12.77 2.05
C LEU A 57 6.97 -12.11 1.47
N ALA A 58 6.94 -10.78 1.38
CA ALA A 58 5.83 -10.06 0.76
C ALA A 58 5.72 -10.34 -0.76
N ASP A 59 6.86 -10.30 -1.47
CA ASP A 59 6.94 -10.57 -2.91
C ASP A 59 6.51 -12.01 -3.20
N GLY A 60 6.99 -12.98 -2.41
CA GLY A 60 6.57 -14.39 -2.50
C GLY A 60 5.08 -14.58 -2.19
N GLY A 61 4.53 -13.81 -1.26
CA GLY A 61 3.08 -13.80 -0.97
C GLY A 61 2.25 -13.34 -2.16
N VAL A 62 2.71 -12.36 -2.94
CA VAL A 62 2.04 -11.93 -4.18
C VAL A 62 2.08 -13.06 -5.21
N TYR A 63 3.23 -13.67 -5.46
CA TYR A 63 3.32 -14.78 -6.42
C TYR A 63 2.50 -16.00 -6.00
N TRP A 64 2.43 -16.30 -4.70
CA TRP A 64 1.54 -17.33 -4.19
C TRP A 64 0.07 -17.01 -4.47
N ALA A 65 -0.37 -15.77 -4.24
CA ALA A 65 -1.72 -15.31 -4.57
C ALA A 65 -2.01 -15.45 -6.07
N ILE A 66 -1.09 -15.02 -6.94
CA ILE A 66 -1.21 -15.19 -8.40
C ILE A 66 -1.38 -16.67 -8.76
N ALA A 67 -0.57 -17.56 -8.19
CA ALA A 67 -0.68 -18.99 -8.46
C ALA A 67 -2.07 -19.56 -8.10
N GLN A 68 -2.68 -19.11 -7.00
CA GLN A 68 -4.04 -19.50 -6.63
C GLN A 68 -5.12 -18.93 -7.58
N LEU A 69 -4.93 -17.69 -8.04
CA LEU A 69 -5.83 -17.04 -9.00
C LEU A 69 -5.78 -17.67 -10.39
N LEU A 70 -4.66 -18.31 -10.75
CA LEU A 70 -4.48 -19.02 -12.02
C LEU A 70 -5.17 -20.39 -12.09
N THR A 71 -5.71 -20.89 -10.98
CA THR A 71 -6.41 -22.18 -10.91
C THR A 71 -7.82 -22.01 -10.34
N PRO A 72 -8.69 -21.20 -10.97
CA PRO A 72 -10.07 -21.09 -10.53
C PRO A 72 -10.83 -22.39 -10.80
N VAL A 73 -11.83 -22.65 -9.96
CA VAL A 73 -12.84 -23.68 -10.19
C VAL A 73 -14.07 -23.00 -10.79
N PHE A 74 -14.54 -23.50 -11.93
CA PHE A 74 -15.76 -23.04 -12.56
C PHE A 74 -16.93 -23.90 -12.09
N ASN A 75 -18.00 -23.29 -11.59
CA ASN A 75 -19.24 -23.96 -11.19
C ASN A 75 -20.47 -23.22 -11.76
N GLU A 76 -21.67 -23.70 -11.43
CA GLU A 76 -22.93 -23.10 -11.90
C GLU A 76 -23.11 -21.64 -11.44
N ASP A 77 -22.50 -21.26 -10.32
CA ASP A 77 -22.49 -19.90 -9.76
C ASP A 77 -21.32 -19.02 -10.26
N GLY A 78 -20.56 -19.49 -11.27
CA GLY A 78 -19.47 -18.76 -11.91
C GLY A 78 -18.06 -19.20 -11.48
N VAL A 79 -17.18 -18.22 -11.23
CA VAL A 79 -15.75 -18.44 -10.96
C VAL A 79 -15.48 -18.47 -9.46
N VAL A 80 -14.97 -19.58 -8.95
CA VAL A 80 -14.62 -19.76 -7.53
C VAL A 80 -13.10 -19.84 -7.39
N PHE A 81 -12.55 -18.99 -6.53
CA PHE A 81 -11.14 -18.98 -6.19
C PHE A 81 -10.90 -19.66 -4.84
N ALA A 82 -9.76 -20.33 -4.70
CA ALA A 82 -9.35 -20.95 -3.43
C ALA A 82 -9.10 -19.92 -2.31
N LEU A 83 -8.74 -18.69 -2.69
CA LEU A 83 -8.60 -17.55 -1.79
C LEU A 83 -9.74 -16.56 -2.01
N PRO A 84 -10.25 -15.91 -0.95
CA PRO A 84 -11.27 -14.87 -1.08
C PRO A 84 -10.71 -13.67 -1.86
N VAL A 85 -11.51 -13.14 -2.79
CA VAL A 85 -11.17 -11.99 -3.65
C VAL A 85 -11.98 -10.73 -3.30
N ASP A 86 -12.60 -10.71 -2.13
CA ASP A 86 -13.50 -9.67 -1.62
C ASP A 86 -12.83 -8.79 -0.54
N GLY A 87 -11.51 -8.73 -0.52
CA GLY A 87 -10.74 -7.90 0.41
C GLY A 87 -10.49 -8.54 1.79
N ARG A 88 -10.99 -9.76 2.04
CA ARG A 88 -10.75 -10.46 3.31
C ARG A 88 -9.27 -10.78 3.55
N ARG A 89 -8.85 -10.65 4.81
CA ARG A 89 -7.49 -10.95 5.27
C ARG A 89 -7.29 -12.46 5.42
N VAL A 90 -6.21 -12.97 4.86
CA VAL A 90 -5.74 -14.36 4.99
C VAL A 90 -4.35 -14.35 5.60
N SER A 91 -4.21 -14.85 6.82
CA SER A 91 -2.93 -14.94 7.51
C SER A 91 -2.23 -16.27 7.22
N ARG A 92 -0.92 -16.22 7.01
CA ARG A 92 -0.05 -17.41 6.86
C ARG A 92 1.23 -17.22 7.66
N THR A 93 1.66 -18.29 8.31
CA THR A 93 2.96 -18.35 9.01
C THR A 93 3.89 -19.24 8.22
N LEU A 94 5.06 -18.72 7.87
CA LEU A 94 6.14 -19.42 7.21
C LEU A 94 7.38 -19.44 8.12
N ALA A 95 8.37 -20.29 7.80
CA ALA A 95 9.62 -20.34 8.56
C ALA A 95 10.37 -18.99 8.59
N SER A 96 10.16 -18.14 7.57
CA SER A 96 10.78 -16.81 7.44
C SER A 96 10.03 -15.69 8.16
N GLY A 97 8.78 -15.90 8.61
CA GLY A 97 7.95 -14.87 9.20
C GLY A 97 6.45 -15.09 9.04
N GLN A 98 5.67 -14.06 9.31
CA GLN A 98 4.22 -14.03 9.12
C GLN A 98 3.88 -13.15 7.93
N MET A 99 2.80 -13.50 7.22
CA MET A 99 2.22 -12.66 6.18
C MET A 99 0.71 -12.59 6.30
N VAL A 100 0.15 -11.41 6.04
CA VAL A 100 -1.28 -11.16 5.90
C VAL A 100 -1.52 -10.75 4.46
N LEU A 101 -2.25 -11.59 3.74
CA LEU A 101 -2.63 -11.41 2.34
C LEU A 101 -4.07 -10.88 2.27
N THR A 102 -4.30 -9.88 1.42
CA THR A 102 -5.62 -9.44 0.99
C THR A 102 -5.66 -9.45 -0.53
N ILE A 103 -6.68 -10.08 -1.11
CA ILE A 103 -6.96 -10.02 -2.55
C ILE A 103 -8.30 -9.32 -2.73
N GLN A 104 -8.32 -8.29 -3.56
CA GLN A 104 -9.51 -7.53 -3.91
C GLN A 104 -9.66 -7.54 -5.43
N ASP A 105 -10.75 -8.09 -5.93
CA ASP A 105 -11.16 -7.87 -7.32
C ASP A 105 -11.42 -6.38 -7.52
N VAL A 106 -10.77 -5.79 -8.52
CA VAL A 106 -10.90 -4.35 -8.81
C VAL A 106 -12.30 -3.99 -9.33
N GLY A 107 -13.07 -4.96 -9.84
CA GLY A 107 -14.48 -4.77 -10.18
C GLY A 107 -15.36 -4.45 -8.96
N GLY A 108 -14.90 -4.81 -7.75
CA GLY A 108 -15.53 -4.40 -6.49
C GLY A 108 -15.16 -2.99 -6.03
N LEU A 109 -14.32 -2.26 -6.76
CA LEU A 109 -13.86 -0.91 -6.43
C LEU A 109 -14.42 0.13 -7.41
N ILE A 110 -14.48 1.40 -6.99
CA ILE A 110 -14.94 2.50 -7.83
C ILE A 110 -13.79 2.95 -8.75
N ASP A 111 -14.03 2.99 -10.07
CA ASP A 111 -13.02 3.39 -11.04
C ASP A 111 -12.92 4.92 -11.16
N VAL A 112 -11.76 5.49 -10.84
CA VAL A 112 -11.49 6.94 -10.91
C VAL A 112 -11.55 7.49 -12.33
N ASN A 113 -11.52 6.65 -13.36
CA ASN A 113 -11.58 7.07 -14.76
C ASN A 113 -12.96 6.89 -15.39
N ALA A 114 -13.83 6.06 -14.80
CA ALA A 114 -15.15 5.75 -15.37
C ALA A 114 -16.33 6.20 -14.50
N ALA A 115 -16.19 6.23 -13.18
CA ALA A 115 -17.25 6.63 -12.26
C ALA A 115 -17.76 8.05 -12.55
N ASP A 116 -19.07 8.24 -12.48
CA ASP A 116 -19.68 9.55 -12.66
C ASP A 116 -19.64 10.40 -11.38
N ASP A 117 -20.08 11.64 -11.51
CA ASP A 117 -20.14 12.60 -10.42
C ASP A 117 -20.93 12.08 -9.21
N ILE A 118 -22.08 11.45 -9.45
CA ILE A 118 -22.98 11.01 -8.37
C ILE A 118 -22.31 9.91 -7.53
N LEU A 119 -21.69 8.92 -8.18
CA LEU A 119 -21.01 7.82 -7.49
C LEU A 119 -19.75 8.29 -6.76
N LEU A 120 -18.99 9.22 -7.34
CA LEU A 120 -17.81 9.79 -6.68
C LEU A 120 -18.21 10.59 -5.42
N ARG A 121 -19.23 11.45 -5.54
CA ARG A 121 -19.77 12.21 -4.41
C ARG A 121 -20.26 11.31 -3.29
N SER A 122 -20.99 10.24 -3.63
CA SER A 122 -21.55 9.33 -2.63
C SER A 122 -20.45 8.57 -1.86
N LEU A 123 -19.38 8.17 -2.54
CA LEU A 123 -18.20 7.61 -1.90
C LEU A 123 -17.55 8.63 -0.97
N PHE A 124 -17.29 9.85 -1.43
CA PHE A 124 -16.61 10.88 -0.63
C PHE A 124 -17.41 11.25 0.62
N LEU A 125 -18.74 11.35 0.51
CA LEU A 125 -19.65 11.48 1.63
C LEU A 125 -19.52 10.32 2.63
N SER A 126 -19.51 9.07 2.16
CA SER A 126 -19.36 7.90 3.04
C SER A 126 -18.00 7.86 3.75
N LEU A 127 -16.99 8.52 3.18
CA LEU A 127 -15.64 8.64 3.75
C LEU A 127 -15.48 9.86 4.67
N GLY A 128 -16.59 10.53 5.00
CA GLY A 128 -16.66 11.58 6.01
C GLY A 128 -16.52 13.01 5.48
N ARG A 129 -16.58 13.22 4.16
CA ARG A 129 -16.65 14.57 3.58
C ARG A 129 -18.04 15.16 3.77
N ASP A 130 -18.12 16.47 3.98
CA ASP A 130 -19.40 17.14 3.94
C ASP A 130 -19.95 17.23 2.49
N PRO A 131 -21.25 17.52 2.31
CA PRO A 131 -21.86 17.53 0.97
C PRO A 131 -21.25 18.53 -0.02
N GLU A 132 -20.76 19.67 0.44
CA GLU A 132 -20.17 20.69 -0.43
C GLU A 132 -18.75 20.29 -0.84
N GLU A 133 -17.95 19.81 0.13
CA GLU A 133 -16.61 19.31 -0.11
C GLU A 133 -16.64 18.07 -1.02
N ALA A 134 -17.54 17.11 -0.77
CA ALA A 134 -17.71 15.93 -1.63
C ALA A 134 -18.05 16.33 -3.08
N ALA A 135 -18.95 17.30 -3.26
CA ALA A 135 -19.30 17.81 -4.58
C ALA A 135 -18.13 18.50 -5.29
N GLN A 136 -17.37 19.31 -4.56
CA GLN A 136 -16.18 19.97 -5.10
C GLN A 136 -15.10 18.96 -5.49
N LEU A 137 -14.81 17.97 -4.63
CA LEU A 137 -13.79 16.96 -4.91
C LEU A 137 -14.15 16.07 -6.10
N ALA A 138 -15.44 15.74 -6.29
CA ALA A 138 -15.91 14.99 -7.45
C ALA A 138 -15.78 15.80 -8.74
N ASP A 139 -16.25 17.05 -8.74
CA ASP A 139 -16.12 17.98 -9.89
C ASP A 139 -14.65 18.13 -10.29
N ARG A 140 -13.76 18.39 -9.32
CA ARG A 140 -12.32 18.52 -9.58
C ARG A 140 -11.66 17.22 -10.06
N LEU A 141 -12.13 16.06 -9.62
CA LEU A 141 -11.63 14.78 -10.13
C LEU A 141 -12.07 14.54 -11.58
N ILE A 142 -13.25 15.02 -11.97
CA ILE A 142 -13.71 14.95 -13.35
C ILE A 142 -12.88 15.87 -14.25
N ASP A 143 -12.73 17.14 -13.88
CA ASP A 143 -11.87 18.10 -14.61
C ASP A 143 -10.41 17.62 -14.66
N PHE A 144 -9.93 16.94 -13.62
CA PHE A 144 -8.56 16.44 -13.62
C PHE A 144 -8.30 15.43 -14.75
N ARG A 145 -9.31 14.64 -15.14
CA ARG A 145 -9.16 13.48 -16.05
C ARG A 145 -9.76 13.69 -17.44
N ASP A 146 -10.67 14.65 -17.63
CA ASP A 146 -11.32 14.89 -18.91
C ASP A 146 -10.39 15.60 -19.90
N LEU A 147 -10.76 15.67 -21.18
CA LEU A 147 -9.83 16.12 -22.23
C LEU A 147 -9.92 17.62 -22.49
N ASP A 148 -10.92 18.29 -21.95
CA ASP A 148 -11.18 19.69 -22.24
C ASP A 148 -10.62 20.62 -21.16
N ASP A 149 -10.98 21.90 -21.22
CA ASP A 149 -10.54 22.92 -20.26
C ASP A 149 -11.78 23.65 -19.70
N ARG A 150 -12.96 23.03 -19.73
CA ARG A 150 -14.23 23.61 -19.24
C ARG A 150 -14.50 23.10 -17.84
N PRO A 151 -14.39 23.96 -16.82
CA PRO A 151 -14.56 23.51 -15.46
C PRO A 151 -16.02 23.10 -15.19
N GLN A 152 -16.18 22.02 -14.43
CA GLN A 152 -17.42 21.71 -13.75
C GLN A 152 -17.81 22.84 -12.76
N PRO A 153 -19.06 22.90 -12.26
CA PRO A 153 -19.54 23.99 -11.40
C PRO A 153 -18.65 24.31 -10.18
N ARG A 154 -18.03 23.29 -9.57
CA ARG A 154 -17.07 23.43 -8.47
C ARG A 154 -15.71 22.82 -8.83
N GLY A 155 -15.44 22.73 -10.12
CA GLY A 155 -14.25 22.13 -10.71
C GLY A 155 -12.98 22.95 -10.52
N ALA A 156 -11.91 22.53 -11.18
CA ALA A 156 -10.65 23.27 -11.19
C ALA A 156 -9.87 22.92 -12.46
N GLU A 157 -9.55 23.96 -13.23
CA GLU A 157 -8.83 23.85 -14.49
C GLU A 157 -7.45 24.51 -14.41
N ARG A 158 -6.70 24.49 -15.51
CA ARG A 158 -5.35 25.08 -15.58
C ARG A 158 -5.27 26.53 -15.05
N ALA A 159 -6.33 27.33 -15.16
CA ALA A 159 -6.38 28.67 -14.58
C ALA A 159 -6.41 28.64 -13.04
N ASP A 160 -7.22 27.76 -12.45
CA ASP A 160 -7.36 27.59 -11.00
C ASP A 160 -6.08 27.05 -10.36
N TYR A 161 -5.45 26.05 -11.01
CA TYR A 161 -4.17 25.51 -10.55
C TYR A 161 -3.08 26.59 -10.52
N ARG A 162 -3.02 27.47 -11.54
CA ARG A 162 -2.10 28.61 -11.56
C ARG A 162 -2.43 29.65 -10.49
N ALA A 163 -3.71 29.92 -10.25
CA ALA A 163 -4.14 30.84 -9.19
C ALA A 163 -3.75 30.33 -7.79
N LEU A 164 -3.70 29.01 -7.61
CA LEU A 164 -3.20 28.34 -6.40
C LEU A 164 -1.65 28.28 -6.33
N GLY A 165 -0.93 28.80 -7.33
CA GLY A 165 0.52 28.77 -7.38
C GLY A 165 1.12 27.39 -7.65
N LEU A 166 0.33 26.44 -8.15
CA LEU A 166 0.81 25.11 -8.51
C LEU A 166 1.57 25.18 -9.85
N PRO A 167 2.76 24.55 -9.97
CA PRO A 167 3.56 24.58 -11.20
C PRO A 167 3.06 23.61 -12.27
N TYR A 168 1.95 22.93 -12.02
CA TYR A 168 1.31 21.95 -12.90
C TYR A 168 -0.19 22.25 -13.00
N GLY A 169 -0.87 21.60 -13.95
CA GLY A 169 -2.32 21.71 -14.13
C GLY A 169 -3.02 20.36 -13.94
N PRO A 170 -4.32 20.29 -14.27
CA PRO A 170 -5.01 19.02 -14.40
C PRO A 170 -4.31 18.12 -15.44
N ARG A 171 -4.49 16.81 -15.29
CA ARG A 171 -3.81 15.82 -16.12
C ARG A 171 -4.32 15.83 -17.57
N ASN A 172 -5.58 16.19 -17.73
CA ASN A 172 -6.36 16.16 -18.96
C ASN A 172 -6.25 14.82 -19.70
N ALA A 173 -6.21 13.73 -18.93
CA ALA A 173 -6.13 12.37 -19.40
C ALA A 173 -6.49 11.41 -18.26
N PRO A 174 -6.84 10.14 -18.57
CA PRO A 174 -7.07 9.13 -17.54
C PRO A 174 -5.91 9.02 -16.55
N LEU A 175 -6.24 8.85 -15.27
CA LEU A 175 -5.30 8.53 -14.21
C LEU A 175 -4.71 7.14 -14.47
N LEU A 176 -3.40 7.02 -14.29
CA LEU A 176 -2.70 5.74 -14.29
C LEU A 176 -2.89 5.00 -12.96
N LEU A 177 -3.00 5.76 -11.86
CA LEU A 177 -3.16 5.24 -10.52
C LEU A 177 -4.21 6.03 -9.76
N ALA A 178 -5.00 5.35 -8.94
CA ALA A 178 -5.94 6.00 -8.03
C ALA A 178 -5.26 6.96 -7.05
N SER A 179 -3.97 6.79 -6.74
CA SER A 179 -3.22 7.70 -5.87
C SER A 179 -2.88 9.05 -6.52
N GLU A 180 -3.02 9.18 -7.85
CA GLU A 180 -2.81 10.47 -8.53
C GLU A 180 -3.86 11.52 -8.13
N ILE A 181 -4.96 11.14 -7.49
CA ILE A 181 -5.91 12.09 -6.89
C ILE A 181 -5.25 13.03 -5.87
N SER A 182 -4.10 12.65 -5.30
CA SER A 182 -3.30 13.52 -4.43
C SER A 182 -2.78 14.79 -5.11
N GLN A 183 -2.79 14.86 -6.44
CA GLN A 183 -2.39 16.03 -7.21
C GLN A 183 -3.56 17.02 -7.40
N ILE A 184 -4.76 16.67 -6.96
CA ILE A 184 -5.95 17.47 -7.14
C ILE A 184 -6.11 18.40 -5.92
N PRO A 185 -6.24 19.72 -6.11
CA PRO A 185 -6.48 20.66 -5.01
C PRO A 185 -7.68 20.25 -4.15
N GLY A 186 -7.48 20.22 -2.84
CA GLY A 186 -8.51 19.80 -1.86
C GLY A 186 -8.40 18.35 -1.41
N PHE A 187 -7.68 17.49 -2.14
CA PHE A 187 -7.40 16.13 -1.67
C PHE A 187 -6.24 16.13 -0.66
N ASP A 188 -6.55 16.18 0.63
CA ASP A 188 -5.53 16.04 1.68
C ASP A 188 -4.99 14.61 1.81
N ARG A 189 -3.79 14.46 2.39
CA ARG A 189 -3.07 13.19 2.51
C ARG A 189 -3.87 12.10 3.22
N ASP A 190 -4.58 12.45 4.29
CA ASP A 190 -5.27 11.47 5.13
C ASP A 190 -6.50 10.94 4.40
N PHE A 191 -7.23 11.82 3.73
CA PHE A 191 -8.34 11.44 2.87
C PHE A 191 -7.90 10.63 1.67
N VAL A 192 -6.82 11.03 0.98
CA VAL A 192 -6.25 10.24 -0.13
C VAL A 192 -5.95 8.83 0.35
N THR A 193 -5.26 8.69 1.49
CA THR A 193 -4.91 7.37 2.06
C THR A 193 -6.14 6.50 2.30
N ARG A 194 -7.23 7.08 2.84
CA ARG A 194 -8.50 6.37 3.02
C ARG A 194 -9.19 6.04 1.70
N ALA A 195 -9.34 7.01 0.81
CA ALA A 195 -10.06 6.89 -0.46
C ALA A 195 -9.39 5.89 -1.41
N THR A 196 -8.06 5.84 -1.46
CA THR A 196 -7.34 4.89 -2.33
C THR A 196 -7.60 3.42 -2.01
N ASN A 197 -8.09 3.11 -0.81
CA ASN A 197 -8.51 1.73 -0.47
C ASN A 197 -9.76 1.28 -1.23
N TYR A 198 -10.59 2.24 -1.68
CA TYR A 198 -11.89 2.01 -2.31
C TYR A 198 -11.92 2.39 -3.80
N LEU A 199 -10.83 3.00 -4.28
CA LEU A 199 -10.69 3.49 -5.65
C LEU A 199 -9.73 2.63 -6.47
N THR A 200 -9.97 2.51 -7.77
CA THR A 200 -9.08 1.85 -8.75
C THR A 200 -8.99 2.66 -10.03
N ALA A 201 -7.99 2.40 -10.87
CA ALA A 201 -7.88 2.94 -12.24
C ALA A 201 -7.93 1.83 -13.30
N TYR A 202 -8.33 0.61 -12.89
CA TYR A 202 -8.10 -0.63 -13.63
C TYR A 202 -9.36 -1.45 -13.92
N SER A 203 -10.54 -1.07 -13.43
CA SER A 203 -11.75 -1.88 -13.69
C SER A 203 -12.39 -1.52 -15.03
N GLY A 204 -12.25 -0.26 -15.48
CA GLY A 204 -12.85 0.25 -16.71
C GLY A 204 -14.39 0.31 -16.66
N SER A 205 -14.99 0.11 -15.48
CA SER A 205 -16.44 0.04 -15.31
C SER A 205 -16.98 1.28 -14.59
N ARG A 206 -18.17 1.74 -15.01
CA ARG A 206 -18.93 2.80 -14.31
C ARG A 206 -19.68 2.29 -13.09
N ALA A 207 -19.79 0.97 -12.96
CA ALA A 207 -20.54 0.25 -11.95
C ALA A 207 -19.63 -0.71 -11.19
N VAL A 208 -20.07 -1.15 -10.01
CA VAL A 208 -19.31 -1.97 -9.08
C VAL A 208 -19.96 -3.34 -8.93
N ASP A 209 -19.15 -4.39 -8.78
CA ASP A 209 -19.61 -5.73 -8.43
C ASP A 209 -19.92 -5.85 -6.93
N PRO A 210 -21.20 -5.95 -6.55
CA PRO A 210 -21.57 -5.98 -5.14
C PRO A 210 -21.15 -7.29 -4.44
N THR A 211 -20.84 -8.35 -5.18
CA THR A 211 -20.42 -9.64 -4.60
C THR A 211 -18.99 -9.61 -4.09
N VAL A 212 -18.17 -8.66 -4.55
CA VAL A 212 -16.76 -8.49 -4.15
C VAL A 212 -16.44 -7.10 -3.61
N ALA A 213 -17.38 -6.16 -3.62
CA ALA A 213 -17.17 -4.79 -3.11
C ALA A 213 -16.95 -4.71 -1.59
N PRO A 214 -16.04 -3.86 -1.08
CA PRO A 214 -15.99 -3.54 0.35
C PRO A 214 -17.34 -3.02 0.88
N VAL A 215 -17.60 -3.23 2.18
CA VAL A 215 -18.86 -2.81 2.82
C VAL A 215 -19.07 -1.29 2.75
N GLU A 216 -17.98 -0.53 2.83
CA GLU A 216 -17.99 0.93 2.70
C GLU A 216 -18.45 1.36 1.32
N ILE A 217 -18.02 0.65 0.26
CA ILE A 217 -18.50 0.92 -1.09
C ILE A 217 -19.97 0.58 -1.20
N LEU A 218 -20.41 -0.60 -0.76
CA LEU A 218 -21.84 -0.97 -0.79
C LEU A 218 -22.72 0.09 -0.12
N ASN A 219 -22.32 0.57 1.06
CA ASN A 219 -23.06 1.61 1.79
C ASN A 219 -23.02 2.99 1.11
N SER A 220 -22.10 3.20 0.17
CA SER A 220 -21.98 4.43 -0.62
C SER A 220 -22.74 4.41 -1.93
N ILE A 221 -23.24 3.25 -2.39
CA ILE A 221 -23.89 3.14 -3.70
C ILE A 221 -25.24 3.86 -3.68
N PRO A 222 -25.47 4.86 -4.56
CA PRO A 222 -26.74 5.56 -4.64
C PRO A 222 -27.90 4.60 -4.93
N GLY A 223 -28.97 4.70 -4.15
CA GLY A 223 -30.17 3.88 -4.33
C GLY A 223 -30.04 2.42 -3.87
N LEU A 224 -28.91 2.01 -3.28
CA LEU A 224 -28.78 0.70 -2.65
C LEU A 224 -29.20 0.77 -1.17
N SER A 225 -30.15 -0.07 -0.75
CA SER A 225 -30.56 -0.10 0.65
C SER A 225 -29.54 -0.84 1.52
N LYS A 226 -29.48 -0.50 2.81
CA LYS A 226 -28.61 -1.23 3.77
C LYS A 226 -28.96 -2.72 3.85
N VAL A 227 -30.25 -3.05 3.73
CA VAL A 227 -30.73 -4.44 3.74
C VAL A 227 -30.17 -5.21 2.53
N ASP A 228 -30.18 -4.59 1.35
CA ASP A 228 -29.63 -5.22 0.14
C ASP A 228 -28.10 -5.35 0.24
N ALA A 229 -27.41 -4.32 0.77
CA ALA A 229 -25.98 -4.39 1.03
C ALA A 229 -25.62 -5.53 2.00
N GLU A 230 -26.38 -5.72 3.08
CA GLU A 230 -26.21 -6.81 4.03
C GLU A 230 -26.46 -8.18 3.38
N GLN A 231 -27.44 -8.28 2.48
CA GLN A 231 -27.69 -9.51 1.71
C GLN A 231 -26.51 -9.87 0.81
N PHE A 232 -25.90 -8.89 0.13
CA PHE A 232 -24.69 -9.12 -0.67
C PHE A 232 -23.50 -9.57 0.19
N ILE A 233 -23.37 -9.07 1.41
CA ILE A 233 -22.33 -9.51 2.34
C ILE A 233 -22.60 -10.92 2.84
N ALA A 234 -23.85 -11.25 3.13
CA ALA A 234 -24.26 -12.58 3.58
C ALA A 234 -24.08 -13.64 2.48
N SER A 235 -24.39 -13.31 1.23
CA SER A 235 -24.26 -14.24 0.09
C SER A 235 -22.81 -14.63 -0.19
N ARG A 236 -21.81 -13.79 0.12
CA ARG A 236 -20.37 -14.14 0.03
C ARG A 236 -19.95 -15.34 0.89
N ARG A 237 -20.71 -15.65 1.93
CA ARG A 237 -20.44 -16.78 2.84
C ARG A 237 -21.15 -18.07 2.40
N GLY A 238 -22.14 -17.97 1.52
CA GLY A 238 -22.85 -19.10 0.94
C GLY A 238 -22.39 -19.41 -0.49
N SER A 239 -22.77 -20.58 -1.01
CA SER A 239 -22.38 -20.99 -2.37
C SER A 239 -23.17 -20.28 -3.48
N SER A 240 -24.27 -19.59 -3.16
CA SER A 240 -25.11 -18.96 -4.18
C SER A 240 -24.76 -17.48 -4.35
N ARG A 241 -24.17 -17.15 -5.50
CA ARG A 241 -23.99 -15.77 -5.98
C ARG A 241 -25.18 -15.26 -6.78
N SER A 242 -26.33 -15.92 -6.70
CA SER A 242 -27.52 -15.46 -7.42
C SER A 242 -27.94 -14.09 -6.91
N LEU A 243 -27.79 -13.08 -7.77
CA LEU A 243 -27.98 -11.68 -7.42
C LEU A 243 -29.49 -11.39 -7.34
N PRO A 244 -30.03 -10.99 -6.18
CA PRO A 244 -31.46 -10.74 -6.08
C PRO A 244 -31.92 -9.50 -6.87
N HIS A 245 -31.03 -8.56 -7.25
CA HIS A 245 -31.44 -7.23 -7.72
C HIS A 245 -30.47 -6.54 -8.73
N GLU A 246 -29.73 -7.29 -9.56
CA GLU A 246 -28.92 -6.67 -10.65
C GLU A 246 -29.75 -5.79 -11.60
N ALA A 247 -31.06 -6.02 -11.69
CA ALA A 247 -31.88 -5.49 -12.78
C ALA A 247 -32.26 -4.00 -12.66
N THR A 248 -31.98 -3.29 -11.57
CA THR A 248 -32.52 -1.92 -11.38
C THR A 248 -31.53 -0.83 -10.98
N ASN A 249 -30.35 -1.14 -10.43
CA ASN A 249 -29.40 -0.10 -10.03
C ASN A 249 -28.29 0.08 -11.08
N PRO A 250 -28.16 1.28 -11.70
CA PRO A 250 -27.17 1.52 -12.76
C PRO A 250 -25.71 1.46 -12.28
N TYR A 251 -25.48 1.47 -10.97
CA TYR A 251 -24.15 1.39 -10.36
C TYR A 251 -23.75 -0.03 -9.95
N LEU A 252 -24.56 -1.06 -10.28
CA LEU A 252 -24.24 -2.46 -10.00
C LEU A 252 -24.00 -3.23 -11.31
N THR A 253 -22.91 -4.00 -11.34
CA THR A 253 -22.61 -4.90 -12.47
C THR A 253 -21.66 -6.01 -12.04
N GLY A 254 -21.79 -7.22 -12.59
CA GLY A 254 -20.85 -8.30 -12.33
C GLY A 254 -19.43 -8.00 -12.85
N SER A 255 -18.42 -8.42 -12.08
CA SER A 255 -17.01 -8.32 -12.47
C SER A 255 -16.62 -9.51 -13.36
N PRO A 256 -15.79 -9.29 -14.40
CA PRO A 256 -15.19 -10.40 -15.15
C PRO A 256 -14.17 -11.20 -14.31
N SER A 257 -13.86 -10.79 -13.06
CA SER A 257 -12.91 -11.46 -12.17
C SER A 257 -11.54 -11.71 -12.82
N SER A 258 -11.04 -10.71 -13.54
CA SER A 258 -9.80 -10.79 -14.31
C SER A 258 -8.69 -9.89 -13.78
N THR A 259 -8.99 -8.88 -12.96
CA THR A 259 -7.97 -7.96 -12.44
C THR A 259 -8.09 -7.84 -10.93
N PHE A 260 -6.98 -8.00 -10.22
CA PHE A 260 -6.94 -8.09 -8.77
C PHE A 260 -5.90 -7.15 -8.19
N ARG A 261 -6.26 -6.44 -7.14
CA ARG A 261 -5.33 -5.78 -6.22
C ARG A 261 -4.94 -6.76 -5.13
N ILE A 262 -3.65 -7.04 -5.03
CA ILE A 262 -3.06 -7.95 -4.07
C ILE A 262 -2.21 -7.11 -3.11
N THR A 263 -2.56 -7.15 -1.83
CA THR A 263 -1.81 -6.50 -0.75
C THR A 263 -1.25 -7.56 0.18
N VAL A 264 0.06 -7.54 0.40
CA VAL A 264 0.75 -8.45 1.31
C VAL A 264 1.52 -7.65 2.35
N ASN A 265 1.13 -7.80 3.61
CA ASN A 265 1.88 -7.31 4.77
C ASN A 265 2.69 -8.46 5.33
N ALA A 266 4.01 -8.36 5.29
CA ALA A 266 4.92 -9.37 5.82
C ALA A 266 5.70 -8.84 7.02
N SER A 267 5.94 -9.70 8.02
CA SER A 267 6.78 -9.39 9.17
C SER A 267 7.68 -10.56 9.53
N THR A 268 8.94 -10.28 9.86
CA THR A 268 9.91 -11.29 10.32
C THR A 268 9.77 -11.54 11.82
N ALA A 269 10.37 -12.63 12.31
CA ALA A 269 10.45 -12.90 13.75
C ALA A 269 11.24 -11.83 14.54
N ARG A 270 12.07 -11.03 13.88
CA ARG A 270 12.85 -9.94 14.50
C ARG A 270 12.15 -8.57 14.42
N GLY A 271 10.94 -8.52 13.84
CA GLY A 271 10.11 -7.32 13.80
C GLY A 271 10.29 -6.42 12.59
N SER A 272 11.15 -6.77 11.61
CA SER A 272 11.15 -6.05 10.33
C SER A 272 9.85 -6.34 9.58
N TRP A 273 9.29 -5.34 8.94
CA TRP A 273 8.08 -5.45 8.16
C TRP A 273 8.26 -4.92 6.74
N PHE A 274 7.41 -5.39 5.84
CA PHE A 274 7.34 -4.90 4.47
C PHE A 274 5.91 -5.06 3.93
N GLN A 275 5.42 -4.06 3.22
CA GLN A 275 4.14 -4.13 2.50
C GLN A 275 4.39 -4.10 0.98
N ARG A 276 3.81 -5.07 0.28
CA ARG A 276 3.75 -5.09 -1.18
C ARG A 276 2.32 -4.88 -1.64
N ILE A 277 2.11 -3.98 -2.59
CA ILE A 277 0.84 -3.83 -3.31
C ILE A 277 1.11 -4.08 -4.79
N ALA A 278 0.33 -4.97 -5.39
CA ALA A 278 0.41 -5.28 -6.81
C ALA A 278 -0.98 -5.28 -7.43
N VAL A 279 -1.11 -4.75 -8.64
CA VAL A 279 -2.31 -4.94 -9.46
C VAL A 279 -1.97 -5.92 -10.56
N VAL A 280 -2.68 -7.05 -10.59
CA VAL A 280 -2.40 -8.17 -11.49
C VAL A 280 -3.63 -8.45 -12.32
N GLN A 281 -3.45 -8.49 -13.63
CA GLN A 281 -4.44 -8.93 -14.58
C GLN A 281 -4.17 -10.40 -14.94
N ILE A 282 -5.16 -11.26 -14.76
CA ILE A 282 -5.17 -12.65 -15.19
C ILE A 282 -5.78 -12.74 -16.59
N SER A 283 -5.16 -13.51 -17.47
CA SER A 283 -5.61 -13.72 -18.84
C SER A 283 -5.54 -15.19 -19.23
N GLY A 284 -6.44 -15.64 -20.10
CA GLY A 284 -6.46 -17.00 -20.65
C GLY A 284 -5.47 -17.24 -21.80
N GLY A 285 -4.67 -16.24 -22.18
CA GLY A 285 -3.73 -16.30 -23.31
C GLY A 285 -2.37 -16.93 -22.96
N ALA A 286 -1.40 -16.77 -23.86
CA ALA A 286 -0.03 -17.27 -23.68
C ALA A 286 0.64 -16.67 -22.43
N ASP A 287 0.44 -15.37 -22.20
CA ASP A 287 0.71 -14.74 -20.92
C ASP A 287 -0.48 -14.99 -19.99
N ARG A 288 -0.29 -15.87 -19.01
CA ARG A 288 -1.35 -16.23 -18.07
C ARG A 288 -1.69 -15.11 -17.08
N PHE A 289 -0.76 -14.17 -16.86
CA PHE A 289 -0.97 -12.97 -16.06
C PHE A 289 -0.03 -11.84 -16.48
N GLN A 290 -0.42 -10.61 -16.15
CA GLN A 290 0.40 -9.40 -16.29
C GLN A 290 0.34 -8.57 -15.01
N ILE A 291 1.49 -8.15 -14.50
CA ILE A 291 1.56 -7.21 -13.37
C ILE A 291 1.42 -5.81 -13.96
N ARG A 292 0.28 -5.17 -13.70
CA ARG A 292 -0.06 -3.81 -14.18
C ARG A 292 0.57 -2.74 -13.29
N HIS A 293 0.70 -3.04 -11.99
CA HIS A 293 1.30 -2.14 -11.01
C HIS A 293 2.06 -2.93 -9.94
N TRP A 294 3.17 -2.37 -9.47
CA TRP A 294 4.00 -2.97 -8.43
C TRP A 294 4.63 -1.88 -7.56
N GLU A 295 4.18 -1.78 -6.32
CA GLU A 295 4.64 -0.73 -5.41
C GLU A 295 4.95 -1.27 -4.02
N GLN A 296 5.86 -0.58 -3.33
CA GLN A 296 6.03 -0.74 -1.90
C GLN A 296 4.95 0.08 -1.20
N GLY A 297 4.13 -0.59 -0.39
CA GLY A 297 3.14 0.08 0.42
C GLY A 297 3.75 0.74 1.66
N ARG A 298 3.02 1.69 2.25
CA ARG A 298 3.37 2.32 3.52
C ARG A 298 2.38 1.83 4.57
N ILE A 299 2.88 1.26 5.67
CA ILE A 299 2.06 1.06 6.86
C ILE A 299 1.94 2.42 7.55
N THR A 300 0.75 3.00 7.55
CA THR A 300 0.35 3.99 8.55
C THR A 300 0.12 3.23 9.86
N GLU A 301 0.94 3.53 10.87
CA GLU A 301 0.68 3.12 12.27
C GLU A 301 -0.63 3.73 12.79
#